data_AF-A0A2H5YFB5-F1
#
_entry.id   AF-A0A2H5YFB5-F1
#
_cell.length_a   1.000
_cell.length_b   1.000
_cell.length_c   1.000
_cell.angle_alpha   90.00
_cell.angle_beta   90.00
_cell.angle_gamma   90.00
#
_symmetry.space_group_name_H-M   'P 1'
#
loop_
_entity.id
_entity.type
_entity.pdbx_description
1 polymer ?
#
loop_
_entity_poly.entity_id
_entity_poly.type
_entity_poly.pdbx_seq_one_letter_code
_entity_poly.pdbx_strand_id
1 'polypeptide(L)'
;MRKDALQDLKDFLFRKIADLGWAPQEQLARLAQKEMGADALSVHQALRFLVRQDYVTLKEGPDGQKGYEVLPPSTSQKGRQGTRYGQWSPITVVTATFITHSLAPMTRPGDDTHFFFPRIPDGRIIIPRANIIAMLKRAWLLLDKEDGVAQAALKRWDVYPVLFPQDAAAETVVRRVVRPDGRTTEPLYHEAIGPGTRFSLRFRYPQSHFSKALVLELLDVAARSVGLSPAGGANGRWGLFTIDDIAEVAAAA
;
A
#
# COMPACT_ATOMS: atom_id res chain seq x y z
N MET A 1 7.13 -5.91 -23.58
CA MET A 1 6.85 -6.85 -22.48
C MET A 1 5.37 -7.14 -22.43
N ARG A 2 4.97 -8.41 -22.33
CA ARG A 2 3.60 -8.76 -21.90
C ARG A 2 3.37 -8.15 -20.51
N LYS A 3 2.15 -7.70 -20.24
CA LYS A 3 1.79 -6.98 -19.00
C LYS A 3 2.12 -7.80 -17.73
N ASP A 4 2.05 -9.13 -17.85
CA ASP A 4 2.28 -10.09 -16.78
C ASP A 4 3.78 -10.19 -16.41
N ALA A 5 4.67 -10.23 -17.42
CA ALA A 5 6.12 -10.28 -17.20
C ALA A 5 6.69 -9.06 -16.46
N LEU A 6 6.03 -7.89 -16.57
CA LEU A 6 6.44 -6.69 -15.83
C LEU A 6 5.96 -6.74 -14.37
N GLN A 7 4.80 -7.37 -14.12
CA GLN A 7 4.30 -7.56 -12.77
C GLN A 7 5.19 -8.54 -12.02
N ASP A 8 5.51 -9.69 -12.61
CA ASP A 8 6.39 -10.70 -12.02
C ASP A 8 7.76 -10.12 -11.66
N LEU A 9 8.34 -9.32 -12.56
CA LEU A 9 9.64 -8.68 -12.33
C LEU A 9 9.61 -7.69 -11.16
N LYS A 10 8.53 -6.91 -11.01
CA LYS A 10 8.36 -5.99 -9.87
C LYS A 10 8.29 -6.75 -8.56
N ASP A 11 7.52 -7.84 -8.52
CA ASP A 11 7.31 -8.62 -7.29
C ASP A 11 8.60 -9.36 -6.89
N PHE A 12 9.32 -9.90 -7.86
CA PHE A 12 10.66 -10.46 -7.66
C PHE A 12 11.62 -9.43 -7.06
N LEU A 13 11.74 -8.26 -7.68
CA LEU A 13 12.64 -7.21 -7.22
C LEU A 13 12.28 -6.72 -5.83
N PHE A 14 11.00 -6.52 -5.54
CA PHE A 14 10.53 -6.14 -4.21
C PHE A 14 10.95 -7.15 -3.14
N ARG A 15 10.72 -8.45 -3.37
CA ARG A 15 11.12 -9.51 -2.42
C ARG A 15 12.63 -9.56 -2.22
N LYS A 16 13.42 -9.53 -3.30
CA LYS A 16 14.88 -9.56 -3.18
C LYS A 16 15.41 -8.34 -2.41
N ILE A 17 14.84 -7.16 -2.61
CA ILE A 17 15.20 -5.97 -1.83
C ILE A 17 14.78 -6.14 -0.36
N ALA A 18 13.61 -6.73 -0.09
CA ALA A 18 13.15 -7.01 1.28
C ALA A 18 14.10 -7.97 2.01
N ASP A 19 14.47 -9.07 1.37
CA ASP A 19 15.34 -10.12 1.93
C ASP A 19 16.76 -9.59 2.20
N LEU A 20 17.28 -8.78 1.28
CA LEU A 20 18.62 -8.19 1.39
C LEU A 20 18.64 -6.96 2.31
N GLY A 21 17.48 -6.40 2.66
CA GLY A 21 17.31 -5.12 3.36
C GLY A 21 17.68 -3.91 2.47
N TRP A 22 18.78 -3.99 1.74
CA TRP A 22 19.25 -2.98 0.78
C TRP A 22 20.04 -3.65 -0.35
N ALA A 23 19.87 -3.19 -1.59
CA ALA A 23 20.64 -3.69 -2.74
C ALA A 23 20.87 -2.64 -3.84
N PRO A 24 22.08 -2.55 -4.44
CA PRO A 24 22.36 -1.67 -5.57
C PRO A 24 21.71 -2.18 -6.87
N GLN A 25 21.42 -1.26 -7.80
CA GLN A 25 20.74 -1.58 -9.06
C GLN A 25 21.43 -2.70 -9.84
N GLU A 26 22.76 -2.71 -9.86
CA GLU A 26 23.55 -3.68 -10.60
C GLU A 26 23.47 -5.09 -10.01
N GLN A 27 23.36 -5.21 -8.69
CA GLN A 27 23.15 -6.50 -8.04
C GLN A 27 21.74 -7.02 -8.36
N LEU A 28 20.74 -6.14 -8.29
CA LEU A 28 19.35 -6.47 -8.62
C LEU A 28 19.19 -6.87 -10.10
N ALA A 29 19.86 -6.17 -11.01
CA ALA A 29 19.87 -6.50 -12.44
C ALA A 29 20.53 -7.86 -12.69
N ARG A 30 21.66 -8.16 -12.04
CA ARG A 30 22.31 -9.48 -12.14
C ARG A 30 21.41 -10.61 -11.61
N LEU A 31 20.73 -10.39 -10.49
CA LEU A 31 19.80 -11.38 -9.93
C LEU A 31 18.58 -11.60 -10.84
N ALA A 32 17.98 -10.52 -11.33
CA ALA A 32 16.82 -10.59 -12.23
C ALA A 32 17.17 -11.21 -13.60
N GLN A 33 18.37 -10.92 -14.14
CA GLN A 33 18.86 -11.56 -15.36
C GLN A 33 19.08 -13.06 -15.16
N LYS A 34 19.64 -13.46 -14.00
CA LYS A 34 19.93 -14.87 -13.69
C LYS A 34 18.66 -15.68 -13.43
N GLU A 35 17.71 -15.16 -12.66
CA GLU A 35 16.53 -15.90 -12.22
C GLU A 35 15.32 -15.75 -13.16
N MET A 36 15.22 -14.62 -13.88
CA MET A 36 14.05 -14.32 -14.72
C MET A 36 14.40 -14.03 -16.19
N GLY A 37 15.69 -14.01 -16.55
CA GLY A 37 16.13 -13.61 -17.89
C GLY A 37 15.84 -12.13 -18.21
N ALA A 38 15.57 -11.30 -17.19
CA ALA A 38 15.16 -9.92 -17.39
C ALA A 38 16.35 -9.00 -17.70
N ASP A 39 16.20 -8.19 -18.74
CA ASP A 39 17.23 -7.24 -19.15
C ASP A 39 17.30 -6.00 -18.22
N ALA A 40 18.43 -5.30 -18.28
CA ALA A 40 18.71 -4.17 -17.39
C ALA A 40 17.73 -2.99 -17.56
N LEU A 41 17.18 -2.77 -18.76
CA LEU A 41 16.22 -1.71 -19.02
C LEU A 41 14.87 -2.04 -18.37
N SER A 42 14.42 -3.29 -18.50
CA SER A 42 13.21 -3.80 -17.84
C SER A 42 13.32 -3.71 -16.32
N VAL A 43 14.48 -4.06 -15.75
CA VAL A 43 14.77 -3.92 -14.31
C VAL A 43 14.71 -2.46 -13.88
N HIS A 44 15.34 -1.55 -14.62
CA HIS A 44 15.29 -0.13 -14.32
C HIS A 44 13.85 0.43 -14.35
N GLN A 45 13.06 0.03 -15.36
CA GLN A 45 11.65 0.43 -15.45
C GLN A 45 10.83 -0.12 -14.27
N ALA A 46 11.00 -1.39 -13.92
CA ALA A 46 10.33 -2.02 -12.79
C ALA A 46 10.70 -1.33 -11.45
N LEU A 47 11.98 -1.05 -11.21
CA LEU A 47 12.43 -0.31 -10.02
C LEU A 47 11.85 1.10 -9.97
N ARG A 48 11.82 1.81 -11.11
CA ARG A 48 11.18 3.13 -11.19
C ARG A 48 9.69 3.07 -10.87
N PHE A 49 9.00 1.99 -11.28
CA PHE A 49 7.61 1.75 -10.89
C PHE A 49 7.48 1.50 -9.38
N LEU A 50 8.30 0.63 -8.80
CA LEU A 50 8.29 0.34 -7.37
C LEU A 50 8.58 1.59 -6.53
N VAL A 51 9.52 2.43 -6.96
CA VAL A 51 9.81 3.73 -6.34
C VAL A 51 8.62 4.68 -6.49
N ARG A 52 8.03 4.78 -7.68
CA ARG A 52 6.87 5.67 -7.92
C ARG A 52 5.62 5.27 -7.13
N GLN A 53 5.49 4.01 -6.76
CA GLN A 53 4.39 3.47 -5.96
C GLN A 53 4.73 3.40 -4.47
N ASP A 54 5.89 3.95 -4.06
CA ASP A 54 6.37 3.96 -2.68
C ASP A 54 6.44 2.55 -2.04
N TYR A 55 6.80 1.53 -2.84
CA TYR A 55 7.13 0.20 -2.33
C TYR A 55 8.60 0.10 -1.91
N VAL A 56 9.49 0.78 -2.64
CA VAL A 56 10.92 0.84 -2.37
C VAL A 56 11.39 2.28 -2.45
N THR A 57 12.46 2.62 -1.75
CA THR A 57 13.10 3.95 -1.84
C THR A 57 14.54 3.81 -2.29
N LEU A 58 15.05 4.86 -2.94
CA LEU A 58 16.48 4.98 -3.20
C LEU A 58 17.17 5.50 -1.93
N LYS A 59 18.19 4.80 -1.45
CA LYS A 59 18.96 5.18 -0.26
C LYS A 59 20.44 4.91 -0.49
N GLU A 60 21.27 5.77 0.09
CA GLU A 60 22.72 5.61 0.11
C GLU A 60 23.09 4.46 1.05
N GLY A 61 23.83 3.48 0.52
CA GLY A 61 24.31 2.32 1.26
C GLY A 61 25.76 2.47 1.72
N PRO A 62 26.38 1.36 2.12
CA PRO A 62 27.81 1.31 2.43
C PRO A 62 28.63 1.89 1.27
N ASP A 63 29.70 2.62 1.59
CA ASP A 63 30.64 3.21 0.62
C ASP A 63 30.06 4.31 -0.30
N GLY A 64 28.91 4.89 0.06
CA GLY A 64 28.28 5.97 -0.72
C GLY A 64 27.57 5.50 -1.99
N GLN A 65 27.46 4.17 -2.20
CA GLN A 65 26.76 3.63 -3.35
C GLN A 65 25.24 3.81 -3.20
N LYS A 66 24.54 4.19 -4.27
CA LYS A 66 23.08 4.27 -4.28
C LYS A 66 22.47 2.89 -4.49
N GLY A 67 21.50 2.53 -3.67
CA GLY A 67 20.73 1.30 -3.81
C GLY A 67 19.27 1.48 -3.41
N TYR A 68 18.54 0.38 -3.44
CA TYR A 68 17.12 0.33 -3.14
C TYR A 68 16.92 -0.40 -1.82
N GLU A 69 16.03 0.11 -0.98
CA GLU A 69 15.58 -0.50 0.28
C GLU A 69 14.04 -0.54 0.23
N VAL A 70 13.43 -1.63 0.70
CA VAL A 70 11.98 -1.67 0.89
C VAL A 70 11.67 -0.69 2.00
N LEU A 71 10.76 0.24 1.75
CA LEU A 71 10.43 1.26 2.74
C LEU A 71 10.00 0.59 4.06
N PRO A 72 10.78 0.71 5.15
CA PRO A 72 10.26 0.32 6.46
C PRO A 72 9.08 1.23 6.82
N PRO A 73 8.20 0.85 7.77
CA PRO A 73 7.20 1.78 8.31
C PRO A 73 7.88 3.09 8.65
N SER A 74 7.35 4.23 8.17
CA SER A 74 8.05 5.51 8.20
C SER A 74 8.50 5.89 9.61
N THR A 75 9.76 5.61 9.96
CA THR A 75 10.40 6.27 11.09
C THR A 75 10.73 7.67 10.63
N SER A 76 10.00 8.62 11.19
CA SER A 76 10.05 10.05 10.92
C SER A 76 11.50 10.56 10.79
N GLN A 77 11.97 10.82 9.57
CA GLN A 77 13.19 11.61 9.38
C GLN A 77 12.85 13.10 9.62
N LYS A 78 12.97 13.52 10.89
CA LYS A 78 12.64 14.86 11.45
C LYS A 78 13.38 16.05 10.80
N GLY A 79 14.28 15.89 9.82
CA GLY A 79 15.22 16.95 9.43
C GLY A 79 15.01 17.68 8.10
N ARG A 80 14.47 17.05 7.05
CA ARG A 80 14.56 17.60 5.67
C ARG A 80 13.25 17.94 4.97
N GLN A 81 12.09 17.60 5.54
CA GLN A 81 10.79 17.87 4.90
C GLN A 81 10.13 19.20 5.33
N GLY A 82 10.62 19.85 6.39
CA GLY A 82 9.99 21.04 6.97
C GLY A 82 9.98 22.28 6.08
N THR A 83 10.95 22.43 5.18
CA THR A 83 11.13 23.67 4.39
C THR A 83 10.35 23.72 3.08
N ARG A 84 9.81 22.60 2.58
CA ARG A 84 9.23 22.57 1.21
C ARG A 84 7.69 22.64 1.15
N TYR A 85 6.98 22.38 2.25
CA TYR A 85 5.51 22.19 2.22
C TYR A 85 4.69 22.91 3.30
N GLY A 86 5.34 23.75 4.11
CA GLY A 86 4.71 24.46 5.22
C GLY A 86 4.48 23.56 6.46
N GLN A 87 3.54 23.95 7.31
CA GLN A 87 3.21 23.21 8.52
C GLN A 87 2.49 21.88 8.20
N TRP A 88 2.99 20.81 8.78
CA TRP A 88 2.37 19.49 8.75
C TRP A 88 1.40 19.36 9.90
N SER A 89 0.30 18.62 9.70
CA SER A 89 -0.60 18.26 10.81
C SER A 89 0.14 17.49 11.91
N PRO A 90 -0.38 17.46 13.14
CA PRO A 90 -0.05 16.42 14.12
C PRO A 90 -0.30 15.02 13.53
N ILE A 91 0.24 13.99 14.18
CA ILE A 91 -0.07 12.60 13.79
C ILE A 91 -1.52 12.34 14.18
N THR A 92 -2.35 12.09 13.17
CA THR A 92 -3.72 11.62 13.36
C THR A 92 -3.70 10.09 13.44
N VAL A 93 -4.37 9.55 14.45
CA VAL A 93 -4.56 8.12 14.67
C VAL A 93 -6.06 7.85 14.57
N VAL A 94 -6.44 7.03 13.60
CA VAL A 94 -7.82 6.57 13.41
C VAL A 94 -7.87 5.13 13.83
N THR A 95 -8.73 4.81 14.80
CA THR A 95 -9.06 3.43 15.15
C THR A 95 -10.34 3.06 14.42
N ALA A 96 -10.30 1.92 13.74
CA ALA A 96 -11.38 1.49 12.86
C ALA A 96 -11.62 -0.01 12.98
N THR A 97 -12.82 -0.44 12.62
CA THR A 97 -13.24 -1.85 12.64
C THR A 97 -13.82 -2.24 11.29
N PHE A 98 -13.34 -3.34 10.70
CA PHE A 98 -13.87 -3.82 9.43
C PHE A 98 -15.34 -4.28 9.57
N ILE A 99 -16.18 -3.85 8.64
CA ILE A 99 -17.56 -4.33 8.45
C ILE A 99 -17.58 -5.47 7.42
N THR A 100 -16.70 -5.41 6.43
CA THR A 100 -16.57 -6.45 5.39
C THR A 100 -15.13 -6.90 5.26
N HIS A 101 -14.91 -8.08 4.68
CA HIS A 101 -13.58 -8.66 4.55
C HIS A 101 -12.62 -7.73 3.79
N SER A 102 -11.44 -7.49 4.35
CA SER A 102 -10.32 -6.93 3.59
C SER A 102 -9.59 -8.06 2.88
N LEU A 103 -9.36 -7.94 1.57
CA LEU A 103 -8.84 -9.04 0.76
C LEU A 103 -7.39 -8.81 0.34
N ALA A 104 -6.60 -9.87 0.43
CA ALA A 104 -5.22 -9.94 -0.02
C ALA A 104 -5.05 -9.61 -1.51
N PRO A 105 -3.98 -8.87 -1.88
CA PRO A 105 -3.75 -8.45 -3.26
C PRO A 105 -2.78 -9.33 -4.06
N MET A 106 -1.97 -10.21 -3.44
CA MET A 106 -0.79 -10.79 -4.08
C MET A 106 -0.97 -12.27 -4.45
N THR A 107 -0.74 -12.63 -5.71
CA THR A 107 -0.55 -14.02 -6.11
C THR A 107 0.89 -14.49 -5.85
N ARG A 108 1.11 -15.80 -5.77
CA ARG A 108 2.46 -16.38 -5.80
C ARG A 108 2.86 -16.64 -7.26
N PRO A 109 4.15 -16.58 -7.62
CA PRO A 109 4.59 -17.01 -8.95
C PRO A 109 4.12 -18.45 -9.23
N GLY A 110 3.35 -18.63 -10.29
CA GLY A 110 2.77 -19.93 -10.68
C GLY A 110 1.45 -20.30 -9.99
N ASP A 111 0.87 -19.43 -9.15
CA ASP A 111 -0.45 -19.61 -8.55
C ASP A 111 -1.34 -18.41 -8.85
N ASP A 112 -2.07 -18.50 -9.95
CA ASP A 112 -2.93 -17.42 -10.45
C ASP A 112 -4.29 -17.35 -9.73
N THR A 113 -4.54 -18.26 -8.78
CA THR A 113 -5.85 -18.39 -8.11
C THR A 113 -5.81 -18.04 -6.62
N HIS A 114 -4.65 -18.14 -5.95
CA HIS A 114 -4.55 -17.81 -4.52
C HIS A 114 -3.85 -16.49 -4.25
N PHE A 115 -4.50 -15.66 -3.45
CA PHE A 115 -4.05 -14.32 -3.09
C PHE A 115 -3.73 -14.25 -1.60
N PHE A 116 -2.57 -13.70 -1.24
CA PHE A 116 -2.07 -13.62 0.13
C PHE A 116 -1.72 -12.20 0.54
N PHE A 117 -1.87 -11.89 1.83
CA PHE A 117 -1.39 -10.62 2.34
C PHE A 117 0.14 -10.61 2.39
N PRO A 118 0.77 -9.46 2.09
CA PRO A 118 2.16 -9.28 2.43
C PRO A 118 2.32 -9.38 3.94
N ARG A 119 3.46 -9.93 4.34
CA ARG A 119 3.88 -10.05 5.74
C ARG A 119 5.25 -9.40 5.89
N ILE A 120 5.50 -8.81 7.04
CA ILE A 120 6.84 -8.34 7.43
C ILE A 120 7.65 -9.50 8.04
N PRO A 121 8.98 -9.38 8.24
CA PRO A 121 9.83 -10.51 8.63
C PRO A 121 9.42 -11.23 9.92
N ASP A 122 8.71 -10.55 10.82
CA ASP A 122 8.19 -11.12 12.08
C ASP A 122 6.85 -11.89 11.92
N GLY A 123 6.39 -12.07 10.68
CA GLY A 123 5.18 -12.81 10.32
C GLY A 123 3.89 -12.00 10.32
N ARG A 124 3.89 -10.76 10.82
CA ARG A 124 2.66 -9.93 10.88
C ARG A 124 2.15 -9.53 9.50
N ILE A 125 0.84 -9.56 9.35
CA ILE A 125 0.14 -9.08 8.15
C ILE A 125 0.27 -7.55 8.05
N ILE A 126 0.54 -7.07 6.85
CA ILE A 126 0.65 -5.64 6.54
C ILE A 126 -0.32 -5.23 5.43
N ILE A 127 -1.01 -4.09 5.61
CA ILE A 127 -1.61 -3.35 4.50
C ILE A 127 -0.67 -2.19 4.16
N PRO A 128 -0.02 -2.22 2.98
CA PRO A 128 0.93 -1.19 2.59
C PRO A 128 0.30 0.21 2.52
N ARG A 129 1.15 1.22 2.75
CA ARG A 129 0.81 2.64 2.57
C ARG A 129 0.10 2.92 1.25
N ALA A 130 0.57 2.32 0.15
CA ALA A 130 0.02 2.52 -1.18
C ALA A 130 -1.49 2.22 -1.26
N ASN A 131 -1.97 1.21 -0.53
CA ASN A 131 -3.38 0.84 -0.51
C ASN A 131 -4.23 1.87 0.24
N ILE A 132 -3.71 2.44 1.33
CA ILE A 132 -4.37 3.52 2.07
C ILE A 132 -4.45 4.78 1.19
N ILE A 133 -3.36 5.15 0.52
CA ILE A 133 -3.35 6.28 -0.42
C ILE A 133 -4.30 6.03 -1.61
N ALA A 134 -4.36 4.81 -2.13
CA ALA A 134 -5.28 4.45 -3.21
C ALA A 134 -6.75 4.55 -2.76
N MET A 135 -7.06 4.12 -1.54
CA MET A 135 -8.38 4.29 -0.94
C MET A 135 -8.75 5.78 -0.84
N LEU A 136 -7.88 6.60 -0.27
CA LEU A 136 -8.12 8.05 -0.14
C LEU A 136 -8.28 8.75 -1.50
N LYS A 137 -7.50 8.35 -2.52
CA LYS A 137 -7.67 8.86 -3.89
C LYS A 137 -9.02 8.51 -4.49
N ARG A 138 -9.52 7.29 -4.26
CA ARG A 138 -10.86 6.91 -4.72
C ARG A 138 -11.94 7.69 -3.99
N ALA A 139 -11.79 7.90 -2.68
CA ALA A 139 -12.71 8.72 -1.90
C ALA A 139 -12.72 10.18 -2.39
N TRP A 140 -11.55 10.72 -2.73
CA TRP A 140 -11.42 12.05 -3.34
C TRP A 140 -12.22 12.17 -4.65
N LEU A 141 -12.11 11.17 -5.54
CA LEU A 141 -12.87 11.13 -6.79
C LEU A 141 -14.39 11.07 -6.55
N LEU A 142 -14.83 10.34 -5.51
CA LEU A 142 -16.25 10.25 -5.16
C LEU A 142 -16.81 11.55 -4.58
N LEU A 143 -15.96 12.41 -4.02
CA LEU A 143 -16.34 13.73 -3.51
C LEU A 143 -16.39 14.82 -4.60
N ASP A 144 -16.20 14.44 -5.87
CA ASP A 144 -16.22 15.34 -7.03
C ASP A 144 -15.34 16.58 -6.86
N LYS A 145 -14.19 16.41 -6.20
CA LYS A 145 -13.22 17.47 -5.98
C LYS A 145 -12.23 17.54 -7.16
N GLU A 146 -11.84 18.74 -7.58
CA GLU A 146 -10.94 18.95 -8.73
C GLU A 146 -9.68 18.05 -8.73
N ASP A 147 -9.43 17.40 -9.88
CA ASP A 147 -8.45 16.32 -10.03
C ASP A 147 -6.98 16.76 -9.95
N GLY A 148 -6.67 18.00 -10.37
CA GLY A 148 -5.31 18.42 -10.72
C GLY A 148 -4.35 18.61 -9.54
N VAL A 149 -4.84 19.14 -8.42
CA VAL A 149 -3.99 19.57 -7.29
C VAL A 149 -3.91 18.51 -6.19
N ALA A 150 -5.02 17.83 -5.91
CA ALA A 150 -5.12 16.92 -4.77
C ALA A 150 -4.56 15.52 -5.03
N GLN A 151 -4.59 15.00 -6.26
CA GLN A 151 -3.98 13.69 -6.54
C GLN A 151 -2.46 13.67 -6.31
N ALA A 152 -1.79 14.79 -6.62
CA ALA A 152 -0.38 15.00 -6.33
C ALA A 152 -0.14 15.24 -4.84
N ALA A 153 -1.04 15.98 -4.16
CA ALA A 153 -0.93 16.28 -2.73
C ALA A 153 -1.19 15.05 -1.83
N LEU A 154 -2.12 14.16 -2.19
CA LEU A 154 -2.40 12.91 -1.47
C LEU A 154 -1.18 11.98 -1.43
N LYS A 155 -0.40 11.92 -2.52
CA LYS A 155 0.87 11.15 -2.52
C LYS A 155 1.89 11.66 -1.52
N ARG A 156 1.76 12.89 -1.05
CA ARG A 156 2.67 13.51 -0.09
C ARG A 156 2.27 13.25 1.35
N TRP A 157 1.09 12.67 1.62
CA TRP A 157 0.73 12.32 3.00
C TRP A 157 1.75 11.35 3.59
N ASP A 158 2.19 11.64 4.80
CA ASP A 158 3.00 10.71 5.58
C ASP A 158 2.03 9.71 6.22
N VAL A 159 1.94 8.51 5.66
CA VAL A 159 0.96 7.50 6.07
C VAL A 159 1.71 6.25 6.47
N TYR A 160 1.41 5.76 7.66
CA TYR A 160 1.99 4.53 8.17
C TYR A 160 1.23 3.34 7.58
N PRO A 161 1.90 2.24 7.24
CA PRO A 161 1.20 1.01 6.88
C PRO A 161 0.39 0.50 8.07
N VAL A 162 -0.71 -0.22 7.80
CA VAL A 162 -1.44 -0.92 8.86
C VAL A 162 -0.71 -2.23 9.14
N LEU A 163 -0.33 -2.43 10.40
CA LEU A 163 0.24 -3.68 10.89
C LEU A 163 -0.77 -4.34 11.80
N PHE A 164 -1.10 -5.60 11.51
CA PHE A 164 -1.95 -6.39 12.38
C PHE A 164 -1.11 -7.11 13.46
N PRO A 165 -1.67 -7.41 14.63
CA PRO A 165 -1.05 -8.29 15.62
C PRO A 165 -0.62 -9.65 15.04
N GLN A 166 0.35 -10.31 15.68
CA GLN A 166 0.83 -11.63 15.22
C GLN A 166 -0.25 -12.72 15.24
N ASP A 167 -1.22 -12.59 16.14
CA ASP A 167 -2.35 -13.47 16.34
C ASP A 167 -3.60 -13.05 15.54
N ALA A 168 -3.47 -12.05 14.65
CA ALA A 168 -4.59 -11.65 13.80
C ALA A 168 -5.03 -12.82 12.90
N ALA A 169 -6.26 -13.29 13.13
CA ALA A 169 -6.84 -14.37 12.35
C ALA A 169 -7.05 -13.93 10.91
N ALA A 170 -6.46 -14.66 9.98
CA ALA A 170 -6.73 -14.54 8.55
C ALA A 170 -7.46 -15.79 8.08
N GLU A 171 -8.52 -15.60 7.30
CA GLU A 171 -9.34 -16.67 6.74
C GLU A 171 -9.21 -16.75 5.22
N THR A 172 -9.72 -17.81 4.61
CA THR A 172 -9.75 -17.92 3.14
C THR A 172 -11.17 -17.65 2.63
N VAL A 173 -11.32 -16.59 1.85
CA VAL A 173 -12.56 -16.21 1.17
C VAL A 173 -12.48 -16.64 -0.28
N VAL A 174 -13.48 -17.41 -0.73
CA VAL A 174 -13.60 -17.83 -2.13
C VAL A 174 -14.42 -16.80 -2.91
N ARG A 175 -13.80 -16.18 -3.90
CA ARG A 175 -14.44 -15.27 -4.83
C ARG A 175 -14.64 -15.96 -6.17
N ARG A 176 -15.90 -16.17 -6.54
CA ARG A 176 -16.27 -16.61 -7.89
C ARG A 176 -16.56 -15.39 -8.74
N VAL A 177 -15.83 -15.21 -9.83
CA VAL A 177 -16.11 -14.17 -10.81
C VAL A 177 -16.93 -14.80 -11.93
N VAL A 178 -18.13 -14.27 -12.17
CA VAL A 178 -18.94 -14.67 -13.33
C VAL A 178 -18.60 -13.71 -14.45
N ARG A 179 -18.19 -14.25 -15.59
CA ARG A 179 -17.93 -13.44 -16.79
C ARG A 179 -19.23 -12.81 -17.30
N PRO A 180 -19.17 -11.72 -18.07
CA PRO A 180 -20.35 -11.12 -18.69
C PRO A 180 -21.16 -12.08 -19.58
N ASP A 181 -20.53 -13.14 -20.11
CA ASP A 181 -21.15 -14.20 -20.91
C ASP A 181 -21.82 -15.30 -20.05
N GLY A 182 -21.89 -15.12 -18.72
CA GLY A 182 -22.52 -16.04 -17.78
C GLY A 182 -21.66 -17.25 -17.38
N ARG A 183 -20.46 -17.42 -17.97
CA ARG A 183 -19.55 -18.51 -17.60
C ARG A 183 -18.81 -18.17 -16.30
N THR A 184 -18.76 -19.12 -15.37
CA THR A 184 -17.96 -18.99 -14.15
C THR A 184 -16.47 -19.08 -14.49
N THR A 185 -15.67 -18.15 -13.99
CA THR A 185 -14.21 -18.33 -13.98
C THR A 185 -13.81 -19.35 -12.91
N GLU A 186 -12.56 -19.78 -12.97
CA GLU A 186 -11.94 -20.45 -11.83
C GLU A 186 -12.13 -19.62 -10.55
N PRO A 187 -12.40 -20.27 -9.41
CA PRO A 187 -12.54 -19.59 -8.13
C PRO A 187 -11.20 -18.97 -7.72
N LEU A 188 -11.26 -17.72 -7.27
CA LEU A 188 -10.13 -17.02 -6.68
C LEU A 188 -10.20 -17.19 -5.16
N TYR A 189 -9.12 -17.63 -4.54
CA TYR A 189 -9.01 -17.84 -3.11
C TYR A 189 -8.23 -16.69 -2.51
N HIS A 190 -8.87 -15.86 -1.70
CA HIS A 190 -8.21 -14.74 -1.06
C HIS A 190 -8.01 -15.03 0.42
N GLU A 191 -6.79 -14.87 0.90
CA GLU A 191 -6.58 -14.56 2.29
C GLU A 191 -7.32 -13.26 2.64
N ALA A 192 -8.03 -13.27 3.75
CA ALA A 192 -8.91 -12.19 4.14
C ALA A 192 -8.77 -11.89 5.64
N ILE A 193 -8.82 -10.59 5.96
CA ILE A 193 -9.07 -10.13 7.32
C ILE A 193 -10.58 -9.97 7.48
N GLY A 194 -11.14 -10.72 8.41
CA GLY A 194 -12.58 -10.83 8.61
C GLY A 194 -13.23 -9.57 9.22
N PRO A 195 -14.56 -9.42 9.08
CA PRO A 195 -15.35 -8.43 9.80
C PRO A 195 -15.14 -8.47 11.32
N GLY A 196 -15.26 -7.34 11.98
CA GLY A 196 -15.01 -7.19 13.43
C GLY A 196 -13.54 -7.01 13.80
N THR A 197 -12.61 -7.23 12.87
CA THR A 197 -11.19 -6.98 13.12
C THR A 197 -10.91 -5.49 13.23
N ARG A 198 -10.28 -5.09 14.33
CA ARG A 198 -9.86 -3.71 14.59
C ARG A 198 -8.48 -3.44 13.98
N PHE A 199 -8.28 -2.21 13.52
CA PHE A 199 -7.00 -1.74 13.00
C PHE A 199 -6.79 -0.26 13.32
N SER A 200 -5.55 0.20 13.16
CA SER A 200 -5.20 1.61 13.32
C SER A 200 -4.55 2.16 12.05
N LEU A 201 -5.08 3.29 11.57
CA LEU A 201 -4.45 4.11 10.55
C LEU A 201 -3.75 5.28 11.23
N ARG A 202 -2.50 5.52 10.86
CA ARG A 202 -1.74 6.65 11.38
C ARG A 202 -1.23 7.47 10.22
N PHE A 203 -1.42 8.78 10.25
CA PHE A 203 -0.95 9.64 9.18
C PHE A 203 -0.76 11.10 9.58
N ARG A 204 -0.07 11.84 8.72
CA ARG A 204 0.03 13.30 8.69
C ARG A 204 -0.24 13.80 7.28
N TYR A 205 -0.79 15.00 7.20
CA TYR A 205 -1.08 15.66 5.94
C TYR A 205 -0.52 17.09 5.92
N PRO A 206 -0.19 17.63 4.74
CA PRO A 206 0.26 19.02 4.62
C PRO A 206 -0.94 19.95 4.82
N GLN A 207 -0.91 20.78 5.87
CA GLN A 207 -2.02 21.70 6.18
C GLN A 207 -2.20 22.80 5.13
N SER A 208 -1.19 23.02 4.28
CA SER A 208 -1.27 23.92 3.13
C SER A 208 -2.27 23.48 2.06
N HIS A 209 -2.66 22.19 2.03
CA HIS A 209 -3.53 21.61 1.00
C HIS A 209 -4.78 20.93 1.58
N PHE A 210 -4.79 20.62 2.88
CA PHE A 210 -5.89 19.89 3.52
C PHE A 210 -6.28 20.55 4.85
N SER A 211 -7.56 20.85 5.00
CA SER A 211 -8.16 21.19 6.29
C SER A 211 -8.56 19.92 7.05
N LYS A 212 -8.64 20.01 8.37
CA LYS A 212 -9.10 18.89 9.21
C LYS A 212 -10.49 18.40 8.79
N ALA A 213 -11.42 19.32 8.49
CA ALA A 213 -12.76 18.99 8.03
C ALA A 213 -12.75 18.16 6.73
N LEU A 214 -11.94 18.56 5.74
CA LEU A 214 -11.80 17.84 4.48
C LEU A 214 -11.20 16.44 4.68
N VAL A 215 -10.23 16.31 5.58
CA VAL A 215 -9.65 14.99 5.92
C VAL A 215 -10.69 14.07 6.53
N LEU A 216 -11.52 14.58 7.45
CA LEU A 216 -12.58 13.79 8.07
C LEU A 216 -13.66 13.38 7.04
N GLU A 217 -14.03 14.28 6.13
CA GLU A 217 -14.94 13.98 5.03
C GLU A 217 -14.39 12.88 4.11
N LEU A 218 -13.11 12.97 3.74
CA LEU A 218 -12.42 11.93 2.95
C LEU A 218 -12.41 10.58 3.64
N LEU A 219 -12.15 10.55 4.95
CA LEU A 219 -12.14 9.32 5.74
C LEU A 219 -13.53 8.69 5.82
N ASP A 220 -14.58 9.48 6.00
CA ASP A 220 -15.96 8.98 6.07
C ASP A 220 -16.38 8.34 4.73
N VAL A 221 -16.10 9.02 3.60
CA VAL A 221 -16.35 8.46 2.26
C VAL A 221 -15.51 7.22 1.99
N ALA A 222 -14.24 7.24 2.39
CA ALA A 222 -13.36 6.09 2.26
C ALA A 222 -13.91 4.88 3.04
N ALA A 223 -14.35 5.08 4.28
CA ALA A 223 -14.87 4.05 5.17
C ALA A 223 -16.15 3.39 4.62
N ARG A 224 -17.07 4.20 4.10
CA ARG A 224 -18.41 3.75 3.68
C ARG A 224 -18.51 3.29 2.23
N SER A 225 -17.72 3.88 1.33
CA SER A 225 -17.94 3.74 -0.12
C SER A 225 -16.76 3.11 -0.85
N VAL A 226 -15.57 3.13 -0.28
CA VAL A 226 -14.36 2.62 -0.94
C VAL A 226 -13.83 1.36 -0.27
N GLY A 227 -13.67 1.41 1.05
CA GLY A 227 -13.05 0.37 1.86
C GLY A 227 -11.53 0.30 1.72
N LEU A 228 -10.88 -0.25 2.75
CA LEU A 228 -9.47 -0.59 2.77
C LEU A 228 -9.30 -2.08 2.44
N SER A 229 -9.34 -2.41 1.14
CA SER A 229 -9.09 -3.76 0.63
C SER A 229 -8.01 -3.72 -0.44
N PRO A 230 -6.82 -4.31 -0.19
CA PRO A 230 -5.72 -4.26 -1.13
C PRO A 230 -6.02 -4.86 -2.51
N ALA A 231 -6.87 -5.89 -2.60
CA ALA A 231 -7.30 -6.50 -3.86
C ALA A 231 -8.15 -5.56 -4.76
N GLY A 232 -8.48 -4.37 -4.28
CA GLY A 232 -9.27 -3.36 -5.00
C GLY A 232 -10.74 -3.41 -4.62
N GLY A 233 -11.18 -2.45 -3.79
CA GLY A 233 -12.57 -2.35 -3.31
C GLY A 233 -13.61 -1.78 -4.29
N ALA A 234 -13.22 -1.46 -5.53
CA ALA A 234 -14.17 -0.90 -6.50
C ALA A 234 -14.95 -2.05 -7.17
N ASN A 235 -16.26 -2.11 -6.89
CA ASN A 235 -17.26 -3.07 -7.37
C ASN A 235 -17.58 -4.28 -6.45
N GLY A 236 -17.07 -4.33 -5.22
CA GLY A 236 -17.32 -5.48 -4.32
C GLY A 236 -17.65 -5.17 -2.86
N ARG A 237 -17.64 -3.89 -2.43
CA ARG A 237 -17.86 -3.49 -1.02
C ARG A 237 -16.95 -4.23 -0.04
N TRP A 238 -15.69 -4.46 -0.41
CA TRP A 238 -14.70 -5.15 0.42
C TRP A 238 -13.88 -4.16 1.25
N GLY A 239 -13.51 -4.58 2.45
CA GLY A 239 -12.73 -3.81 3.40
C GLY A 239 -13.45 -2.54 3.87
N LEU A 240 -14.78 -2.47 3.80
CA LEU A 240 -15.53 -1.38 4.42
C LEU A 240 -15.30 -1.42 5.93
N PHE A 241 -15.31 -0.26 6.58
CA PHE A 241 -15.03 -0.17 8.00
C PHE A 241 -15.83 0.94 8.68
N THR A 242 -16.02 0.84 10.00
CA THR A 242 -16.44 1.94 10.86
C THR A 242 -15.22 2.64 11.41
N ILE A 243 -15.34 3.96 11.63
CA ILE A 243 -14.37 4.70 12.42
C ILE A 243 -14.88 4.71 13.86
N ASP A 244 -14.10 4.12 14.76
CA ASP A 244 -14.46 4.01 16.17
C ASP A 244 -13.97 5.22 16.96
N ASP A 245 -12.77 5.72 16.63
CA ASP A 245 -12.14 6.86 17.30
C ASP A 245 -11.13 7.57 16.37
N ILE A 246 -10.93 8.87 16.62
CA ILE A 246 -9.93 9.70 15.95
C ILE A 246 -9.20 10.55 17.00
N ALA A 247 -7.93 10.25 17.22
CA ALA A 247 -7.06 10.97 18.14
C ALA A 247 -5.95 11.73 17.39
N GLU A 248 -5.52 12.87 17.93
CA GLU A 248 -4.32 13.55 17.49
C GLU A 248 -3.22 13.37 18.54
N VAL A 249 -2.11 12.76 18.14
CA VAL A 249 -0.94 12.65 18.99
C VAL A 249 -0.08 13.89 18.75
N ALA A 250 0.03 14.73 19.78
CA ALA A 250 0.93 15.86 19.76
C ALA A 250 2.34 15.35 19.43
N ALA A 251 2.98 15.94 18.42
CA ALA A 251 4.35 15.60 18.12
C ALA A 251 5.20 15.92 19.36
N ALA A 252 5.79 14.90 19.98
CA ALA A 252 6.83 15.12 20.98
C ALA A 252 7.90 15.99 20.31
N ALA A 253 8.09 17.19 20.89
CA ALA A 253 9.06 18.20 20.45
C ALA A 253 10.42 17.53 20.12
#